data_AF-A0A6L9ZLA4-F1
#
_entry.id   AF-A0A6L9ZLA4-F1
#
_cell.length_a   1.000
_cell.length_b   1.000
_cell.length_c   1.000
_cell.angle_alpha   90.00
_cell.angle_beta   90.00
_cell.angle_gamma   90.00
#
_symmetry.space_group_name_H-M   'P 1'
#
loop_
_entity.id
_entity.type
_entity.pdbx_description
1 polymer ?
#
loop_
_entity_poly.entity_id
_entity_poly.type
_entity_poly.pdbx_seq_one_letter_code
_entity_poly.pdbx_strand_id
1 'polypeptide(L)'
;MIDKELYDSDFMIDKELYDLLSYENVLYFYPHTMLENKIDSIMENKIELEFKRELQKLKSELPQSNQPKENFRASWRRKRPVWSDKLRNLIIKYRNICHDWQLNNYDFLVLKEYYHANVLLLNCLNSDCYVSREVRQEIEDTLLLPTTEIQKRKTASL
;
A
#
# COMPACT_ATOMS: atom_id res chain seq x y z
N MET A 1 -20.23 11.73 7.19
CA MET A 1 -20.59 11.09 5.90
C MET A 1 -19.32 11.10 5.08
N ILE A 2 -18.59 9.98 5.02
CA ILE A 2 -17.37 9.91 4.19
C ILE A 2 -17.86 9.99 2.75
N ASP A 3 -17.47 11.03 2.03
CA ASP A 3 -17.89 11.22 0.64
C ASP A 3 -17.60 9.97 -0.17
N LYS A 4 -18.63 9.47 -0.86
CA LYS A 4 -18.51 8.40 -1.85
C LYS A 4 -17.67 8.83 -3.07
N GLU A 5 -17.20 10.08 -3.11
CA GLU A 5 -16.24 10.59 -4.09
C GLU A 5 -14.78 10.15 -3.81
N LEU A 6 -14.51 9.45 -2.70
CA LEU A 6 -13.15 9.02 -2.29
C LEU A 6 -12.72 7.63 -2.79
N TYR A 7 -13.29 7.13 -3.89
CA TYR A 7 -12.66 6.04 -4.64
C TYR A 7 -11.81 6.64 -5.76
N ASP A 8 -10.70 7.27 -5.35
CA ASP A 8 -9.66 7.70 -6.28
C ASP A 8 -9.14 6.47 -7.04
N SER A 9 -9.05 6.57 -8.36
CA SER A 9 -8.47 5.54 -9.22
C SER A 9 -7.07 5.17 -8.75
N ASP A 10 -6.31 6.12 -8.21
CA ASP A 10 -4.97 5.88 -7.69
C ASP A 10 -4.97 5.02 -6.42
N PHE A 11 -5.89 5.27 -5.48
CA PHE A 11 -6.04 4.44 -4.29
C PHE A 11 -6.43 3.00 -4.64
N MET A 12 -7.28 2.82 -5.66
CA MET A 12 -7.63 1.48 -6.14
C MET A 12 -6.43 0.73 -6.67
N ILE A 13 -5.61 1.35 -7.52
CA ILE A 13 -4.39 0.75 -8.07
C ILE A 13 -3.41 0.39 -6.95
N ASP A 14 -3.21 1.28 -5.98
CA ASP A 14 -2.30 1.05 -4.85
C ASP A 14 -2.74 -0.15 -4.01
N LYS A 15 -4.04 -0.25 -3.76
CA LYS A 15 -4.62 -1.42 -3.10
C LYS A 15 -4.43 -2.69 -3.94
N GLU A 16 -4.68 -2.63 -5.24
CA GLU A 16 -4.48 -3.79 -6.13
C GLU A 16 -3.03 -4.28 -6.13
N LEU A 17 -2.06 -3.36 -6.11
CA LEU A 17 -0.63 -3.66 -6.05
C LEU A 17 -0.22 -4.23 -4.70
N TYR A 18 -0.71 -3.66 -3.59
CA TYR A 18 -0.50 -4.19 -2.25
C TYR A 18 -1.08 -5.61 -2.12
N ASP A 19 -2.30 -5.80 -2.60
CA ASP A 19 -2.98 -7.07 -2.63
C ASP A 19 -2.16 -8.07 -3.45
N LEU A 20 -1.70 -7.70 -4.65
CA LEU A 20 -0.86 -8.55 -5.50
C LEU A 20 0.41 -9.00 -4.76
N LEU A 21 1.12 -8.08 -4.09
CA LEU A 21 2.33 -8.39 -3.32
C LEU A 21 2.04 -9.25 -2.07
N SER A 22 0.87 -9.08 -1.45
CA SER A 22 0.47 -9.81 -0.24
C SER A 22 -0.06 -11.23 -0.53
N TYR A 23 -0.82 -11.41 -1.61
CA TYR A 23 -1.40 -12.69 -2.03
C TYR A 23 -0.35 -13.74 -2.37
N GLU A 24 0.85 -13.30 -2.75
CA GLU A 24 1.98 -14.19 -2.93
C GLU A 24 2.26 -15.04 -1.67
N ASN A 25 1.96 -14.53 -0.47
CA ASN A 25 2.24 -15.20 0.81
C ASN A 25 1.24 -16.31 1.21
N VAL A 26 0.07 -16.42 0.56
CA VAL A 26 -1.01 -17.29 1.05
C VAL A 26 -0.97 -18.67 0.36
N LEU A 27 -0.92 -19.72 1.19
CA LEU A 27 -0.62 -21.11 0.81
C LEU A 27 -1.71 -21.88 0.03
N TYR A 28 -2.78 -21.24 -0.45
CA TYR A 28 -3.94 -21.98 -0.97
C TYR A 28 -4.68 -21.26 -2.13
N PHE A 29 -4.21 -21.36 -3.39
CA PHE A 29 -5.08 -21.41 -4.60
C PHE A 29 -4.26 -21.59 -5.90
N TYR A 30 -4.93 -21.73 -7.06
CA TYR A 30 -4.35 -21.72 -8.42
C TYR A 30 -3.71 -20.36 -8.75
N PRO A 31 -2.37 -20.18 -8.61
CA PRO A 31 -1.78 -18.84 -8.54
C PRO A 31 -1.62 -18.16 -9.90
N HIS A 32 -1.45 -18.93 -10.98
CA HIS A 32 -1.10 -18.37 -12.28
C HIS A 32 -2.19 -17.45 -12.83
N THR A 33 -3.40 -17.97 -13.01
CA THR A 33 -4.52 -17.20 -13.57
C THR A 33 -4.87 -16.01 -12.69
N MET A 34 -4.77 -16.14 -11.37
CA MET A 34 -5.04 -15.03 -10.46
C MET A 34 -3.98 -13.93 -10.57
N LEU A 35 -2.69 -14.28 -10.54
CA LEU A 35 -1.60 -13.30 -10.66
C LEU A 35 -1.62 -12.61 -12.01
N GLU A 36 -1.82 -13.38 -13.10
CA GLU A 36 -1.95 -12.82 -14.45
C GLU A 36 -3.13 -11.87 -14.56
N ASN A 37 -4.32 -12.29 -14.15
CA ASN A 37 -5.52 -11.46 -14.22
C ASN A 37 -5.38 -10.18 -13.39
N LYS A 38 -4.71 -10.26 -12.23
CA LYS A 38 -4.49 -9.08 -11.38
C LYS A 38 -3.51 -8.10 -12.04
N ILE A 39 -2.44 -8.60 -12.64
CA ILE A 39 -1.51 -7.78 -13.41
C ILE A 39 -2.21 -7.14 -14.62
N ASP A 40 -3.07 -7.90 -15.32
CA ASP A 40 -3.86 -7.39 -16.45
C ASP A 40 -4.82 -6.28 -16.01
N SER A 41 -5.57 -6.49 -14.92
CA SER A 41 -6.43 -5.47 -14.30
C SER A 41 -5.65 -4.18 -13.99
N ILE A 42 -4.48 -4.30 -13.36
CA ILE A 42 -3.63 -3.14 -13.06
C ILE A 42 -3.18 -2.44 -14.35
N MET A 43 -2.82 -3.19 -15.40
CA MET A 43 -2.38 -2.62 -16.67
C MET A 43 -3.52 -1.99 -17.49
N GLU A 44 -4.78 -2.33 -17.24
CA GLU A 44 -5.95 -1.67 -17.84
C GLU A 44 -6.14 -0.24 -17.30
N ASN A 45 -5.65 0.04 -16.09
CA ASN A 45 -5.72 1.36 -15.49
C ASN A 45 -4.79 2.39 -16.18
N LYS A 46 -5.02 3.68 -15.88
CA LYS A 46 -4.19 4.79 -16.38
C LYS A 46 -2.90 4.92 -15.55
N ILE A 47 -1.95 4.04 -15.82
CA ILE A 47 -0.58 4.08 -15.26
C ILE A 47 0.46 4.41 -16.35
N GLU A 48 1.67 4.77 -15.93
CA GLU A 48 2.77 5.13 -16.82
C GLU A 48 3.11 4.01 -17.81
N LEU A 49 3.39 4.37 -19.06
CA LEU A 49 3.71 3.40 -20.11
C LEU A 49 4.90 2.52 -19.75
N GLU A 50 5.92 3.09 -19.10
CA GLU A 50 7.08 2.32 -18.67
C GLU A 50 6.73 1.37 -17.53
N PHE A 51 5.85 1.77 -16.61
CA PHE A 51 5.37 0.88 -15.56
C PHE A 51 4.61 -0.31 -16.15
N LYS A 52 3.72 -0.08 -17.13
CA LYS A 52 3.04 -1.17 -17.87
C LYS A 52 4.03 -2.14 -18.50
N ARG A 53 5.10 -1.62 -19.13
CA ARG A 53 6.14 -2.46 -19.75
C ARG A 53 6.89 -3.29 -18.72
N GLU A 54 7.24 -2.72 -17.57
CA GLU A 54 7.92 -3.46 -16.50
C GLU A 54 7.00 -4.52 -15.87
N LEU A 55 5.72 -4.22 -15.68
CA LEU A 55 4.71 -5.20 -15.25
C LEU A 55 4.51 -6.33 -16.28
N GLN A 56 4.48 -6.02 -17.57
CA GLN A 56 4.38 -7.03 -18.63
C GLN A 56 5.61 -7.95 -18.66
N LYS A 57 6.82 -7.40 -18.48
CA LYS A 57 8.04 -8.21 -18.34
C LYS A 57 7.94 -9.12 -17.14
N LEU A 58 7.50 -8.59 -15.99
CA LEU A 58 7.34 -9.34 -14.76
C LEU A 58 6.30 -10.47 -14.90
N LYS A 59 5.17 -10.21 -15.60
CA LYS A 59 4.15 -11.21 -15.95
C LYS A 59 4.74 -12.37 -16.74
N SER A 60 5.63 -12.10 -17.70
CA SER A 60 6.26 -13.15 -18.53
C SER A 60 7.18 -14.10 -17.75
N GLU A 61 7.58 -13.74 -16.53
CA GLU A 61 8.41 -14.59 -15.66
C GLU A 61 7.61 -15.67 -14.92
N LEU A 62 6.27 -15.56 -14.92
CA LEU A 62 5.37 -16.52 -14.26
C LEU A 62 5.52 -17.93 -14.89
N PRO A 63 5.50 -19.02 -14.08
CA PRO A 63 5.58 -20.38 -14.60
C PRO A 63 4.35 -20.74 -15.44
N GLN A 64 4.48 -21.48 -16.53
CA GLN A 64 3.35 -21.81 -17.41
C GLN A 64 2.16 -22.48 -16.68
N SER A 65 0.94 -21.98 -16.95
CA SER A 65 -0.33 -22.48 -16.40
C SER A 65 -0.63 -23.96 -16.72
N ASN A 66 -0.06 -24.50 -17.79
CA ASN A 66 -0.33 -25.84 -18.30
C ASN A 66 0.36 -26.97 -17.49
N GLN A 67 1.16 -26.62 -16.48
CA GLN A 67 1.85 -27.61 -15.65
C GLN A 67 0.91 -28.20 -14.58
N PRO A 68 1.11 -29.47 -14.18
CA PRO A 68 0.44 -30.01 -13.00
C PRO A 68 0.64 -29.09 -11.79
N LYS A 69 -0.41 -28.93 -10.98
CA LYS A 69 -0.42 -28.00 -9.83
C LYS A 69 0.79 -28.13 -8.91
N GLU A 70 1.23 -29.35 -8.61
CA GLU A 70 2.39 -29.59 -7.75
C GLU A 70 3.71 -29.14 -8.39
N ASN A 71 3.84 -29.28 -9.71
CA ASN A 71 5.02 -28.81 -10.47
C ASN A 71 5.05 -27.28 -10.53
N PHE A 72 3.89 -26.65 -10.71
CA PHE A 72 3.76 -25.20 -10.58
C PHE A 72 4.17 -24.76 -9.17
N ARG A 73 3.65 -25.40 -8.11
CA ARG A 73 3.96 -25.04 -6.73
C ARG A 73 5.45 -25.14 -6.42
N ALA A 74 6.10 -26.22 -6.84
CA ALA A 74 7.54 -26.43 -6.62
C ALA A 74 8.41 -25.43 -7.41
N SER A 75 8.04 -25.10 -8.65
CA SER A 75 8.74 -24.09 -9.44
C SER A 75 8.51 -22.67 -8.91
N TRP A 76 7.28 -22.34 -8.58
CA TRP A 76 6.90 -21.05 -8.02
C TRP A 76 7.58 -20.80 -6.68
N ARG A 77 7.60 -21.77 -5.77
CA ARG A 77 8.28 -21.63 -4.46
C ARG A 77 9.74 -21.17 -4.57
N ARG A 78 10.44 -21.57 -5.64
CA ARG A 78 11.83 -21.18 -5.90
C ARG A 78 11.97 -19.81 -6.56
N LYS A 79 11.09 -19.48 -7.51
CA LYS A 79 11.13 -18.21 -8.26
C LYS A 79 10.53 -17.04 -7.49
N ARG A 80 9.54 -17.33 -6.66
CA ARG A 80 8.68 -16.35 -6.01
C ARG A 80 9.46 -15.27 -5.26
N PRO A 81 10.44 -15.56 -4.37
CA PRO A 81 11.11 -14.50 -3.61
C PRO A 81 11.73 -13.41 -4.51
N VAL A 82 12.43 -13.82 -5.56
CA VAL A 82 13.04 -12.91 -6.55
C VAL A 82 11.97 -12.14 -7.31
N TRP A 83 10.85 -12.79 -7.64
CA TRP A 83 9.72 -12.16 -8.32
C TRP A 83 9.04 -11.11 -7.43
N SER A 84 8.78 -11.43 -6.15
CA SER A 84 8.20 -10.50 -5.17
C SER A 84 9.07 -9.27 -4.98
N ASP A 85 10.39 -9.44 -4.94
CA ASP A 85 11.32 -8.33 -4.77
C ASP A 85 11.34 -7.41 -5.98
N LYS A 86 11.29 -7.98 -7.20
CA LYS A 86 11.11 -7.19 -8.42
C LYS A 86 9.79 -6.42 -8.38
N LEU A 87 8.68 -7.08 -8.05
CA LEU A 87 7.38 -6.42 -7.93
C LEU A 87 7.42 -5.27 -6.92
N ARG A 88 7.96 -5.51 -5.72
CA ARG A 88 8.10 -4.49 -4.67
C ARG A 88 8.90 -3.29 -5.14
N ASN A 89 10.03 -3.52 -5.84
CA ASN A 89 10.83 -2.43 -6.38
C ASN A 89 10.07 -1.59 -7.41
N LEU A 90 9.25 -2.22 -8.26
CA LEU A 90 8.38 -1.50 -9.19
C LEU A 90 7.33 -0.67 -8.43
N ILE A 91 6.66 -1.27 -7.45
CA ILE A 91 5.66 -0.59 -6.62
C ILE A 91 6.27 0.62 -5.91
N ILE A 92 7.44 0.46 -5.30
CA ILE A 92 8.17 1.57 -4.65
C ILE A 92 8.53 2.65 -5.67
N LYS A 93 9.07 2.27 -6.83
CA LYS A 93 9.52 3.21 -7.87
C LYS A 93 8.38 4.07 -8.43
N TYR A 94 7.22 3.48 -8.72
CA TYR A 94 6.12 4.16 -9.40
C TYR A 94 5.05 4.70 -8.46
N ARG A 95 4.88 4.09 -7.29
CA ARG A 95 3.77 4.40 -6.36
C ARG A 95 4.24 4.80 -4.97
N ASN A 96 5.52 4.57 -4.64
CA ASN A 96 6.11 4.92 -3.34
C ASN A 96 5.40 4.27 -2.13
N ILE A 97 4.88 3.05 -2.31
CA ILE A 97 4.23 2.25 -1.27
C ILE A 97 4.92 0.89 -1.10
N CYS A 98 4.47 0.09 -0.13
CA CYS A 98 4.95 -1.28 0.13
C CYS A 98 6.45 -1.39 0.49
N HIS A 99 7.04 -0.30 0.99
CA HIS A 99 8.40 -0.31 1.55
C HIS A 99 8.52 -1.36 2.65
N ASP A 100 9.65 -2.05 2.64
CA ASP A 100 10.03 -2.91 3.76
C ASP A 100 10.71 -2.06 4.82
N TRP A 101 9.90 -1.54 5.73
CA TRP A 101 10.33 -0.64 6.79
C TRP A 101 11.20 -1.33 7.85
N GLN A 102 11.34 -2.67 7.83
CA GLN A 102 12.16 -3.43 8.77
C GLN A 102 11.83 -3.13 10.24
N LEU A 103 10.57 -2.78 10.52
CA LEU A 103 10.10 -2.45 11.86
C LEU A 103 10.13 -3.71 12.72
N ASN A 104 10.69 -3.59 13.92
CA ASN A 104 10.53 -4.64 14.91
C ASN A 104 9.10 -4.60 15.50
N ASN A 105 8.73 -5.63 16.26
CA ASN A 105 7.39 -5.73 16.84
C ASN A 105 7.05 -4.54 17.76
N TYR A 106 8.04 -4.00 18.48
CA TYR A 106 7.84 -2.85 19.36
C TYR A 106 7.54 -1.57 18.56
N ASP A 107 8.34 -1.28 17.54
CA ASP A 107 8.14 -0.10 16.68
C ASP A 107 6.78 -0.15 15.97
N PHE A 108 6.38 -1.34 15.51
CA PHE A 108 5.07 -1.56 14.92
C PHE A 108 3.93 -1.28 15.91
N LEU A 109 4.07 -1.73 17.16
CA LEU A 109 3.06 -1.48 18.21
C LEU A 109 2.95 0.02 18.51
N VAL A 110 4.07 0.74 18.62
CA VAL A 110 4.08 2.19 18.84
C VAL A 110 3.40 2.93 17.67
N LEU A 111 3.72 2.56 16.43
CA LEU A 111 3.06 3.15 15.25
C LEU A 111 1.55 2.87 15.22
N LYS A 112 1.14 1.67 15.65
CA LYS A 112 -0.26 1.29 15.75
C LYS A 112 -0.99 2.10 16.82
N GLU A 113 -0.38 2.31 17.99
CA GLU A 113 -0.94 3.17 19.05
C GLU A 113 -1.07 4.62 18.58
N TYR A 114 -0.04 5.15 17.93
CA TYR A 114 -0.07 6.48 17.32
C TYR A 114 -1.21 6.62 16.30
N TYR A 115 -1.35 5.65 15.39
CA TYR A 115 -2.46 5.60 14.44
C TYR A 115 -3.83 5.58 15.14
N HIS A 116 -4.01 4.74 16.16
CA HIS A 116 -5.27 4.66 16.90
C HIS A 116 -5.61 5.97 17.63
N ALA A 117 -4.61 6.64 18.22
CA ALA A 117 -4.79 7.95 18.84
C ALA A 117 -5.27 9.00 17.81
N ASN A 118 -4.67 9.01 16.62
CA ASN A 118 -5.07 9.91 15.54
C ASN A 118 -6.46 9.61 14.98
N VAL A 119 -6.83 8.33 14.84
CA VAL A 119 -8.19 7.93 14.49
C VAL A 119 -9.20 8.40 15.54
N LEU A 120 -8.88 8.26 16.82
CA LEU A 120 -9.73 8.77 17.90
C LEU A 120 -9.92 10.28 17.79
N LEU A 121 -8.84 11.03 17.56
CA LEU A 121 -8.89 12.48 17.42
C LEU A 121 -9.75 12.92 16.23
N LEU A 122 -9.61 12.26 15.07
CA LEU A 122 -10.46 12.48 13.91
C LEU A 122 -11.94 12.18 14.20
N ASN A 123 -12.23 11.09 14.91
CA ASN A 123 -13.59 10.76 15.30
C ASN A 123 -14.19 11.82 16.23
N CYS A 124 -13.40 12.34 17.18
CA CYS A 124 -13.81 13.46 18.02
C CYS A 124 -14.10 14.71 17.17
N LEU A 125 -13.20 15.08 16.26
CA LEU A 125 -13.39 16.22 15.36
C LEU A 125 -14.61 16.07 14.45
N ASN A 126 -14.96 14.86 14.04
CA ASN A 126 -16.12 14.57 13.18
C ASN A 126 -17.43 14.36 13.96
N SER A 127 -17.39 14.41 15.29
CA SER A 127 -18.60 14.42 16.14
C SER A 127 -19.10 15.85 16.35
N ASP A 128 -20.11 16.04 17.19
CA ASP A 128 -20.64 17.37 17.58
C ASP A 128 -19.65 18.18 18.47
N CYS A 129 -18.35 17.90 18.37
CA CYS A 129 -17.28 18.59 19.08
C CYS A 129 -17.15 20.03 18.58
N TYR A 130 -17.32 20.97 19.51
CA TYR A 130 -17.11 22.38 19.24
C TYR A 130 -15.65 22.77 19.53
N VAL A 131 -14.92 23.12 18.48
CA VAL A 131 -13.58 23.72 18.51
C VAL A 131 -13.57 24.90 17.54
N SER A 132 -12.71 25.90 17.78
CA SER A 132 -12.58 27.00 16.83
C SER A 132 -12.03 26.49 15.49
N ARG A 133 -12.27 27.24 14.42
CA ARG A 133 -11.79 26.89 13.09
C ARG A 133 -10.26 26.81 13.04
N GLU A 134 -9.61 27.73 13.75
CA GLU A 134 -8.14 27.82 13.83
C GLU A 134 -7.56 26.59 14.52
N VAL A 135 -8.17 26.17 15.64
CA VAL A 135 -7.73 24.97 16.38
C VAL A 135 -7.97 23.71 15.56
N ARG A 136 -9.11 23.59 14.87
CA ARG A 136 -9.38 22.45 13.99
C ARG A 136 -8.34 22.33 12.88
N GLN A 137 -8.04 23.45 12.21
CA GLN A 137 -7.04 23.48 11.15
C GLN A 137 -5.66 23.08 11.67
N GLU A 138 -5.24 23.58 12.84
CA GLU A 138 -3.96 23.20 13.45
C GLU A 138 -3.91 21.69 13.71
N ILE A 139 -4.99 21.08 14.22
CA ILE A 139 -5.04 19.64 14.46
C ILE A 139 -4.95 18.87 13.14
N GLU A 140 -5.74 19.24 12.13
CA GLU A 140 -5.74 18.57 10.82
C GLU A 140 -4.37 18.67 10.12
N ASP A 141 -3.72 19.83 10.18
CA ASP A 141 -2.41 20.09 9.56
C ASP A 141 -1.25 19.36 10.27
N THR A 142 -1.45 18.92 11.50
CA THR A 142 -0.41 18.30 12.34
C THR A 142 -0.67 16.84 12.68
N LEU A 143 -1.85 16.31 12.37
CA LEU A 143 -2.34 15.00 12.82
C LEU A 143 -1.35 13.84 12.56
N LEU A 144 -0.75 13.80 11.37
CA LEU A 144 0.17 12.74 10.96
C LEU A 144 1.63 13.18 10.96
N LEU A 145 1.94 14.33 11.57
CA LEU A 145 3.31 14.82 11.65
C LEU A 145 4.04 14.26 12.87
N PRO A 146 5.35 13.97 12.73
CA PRO A 146 6.20 13.72 13.87
C PRO A 146 6.21 14.93 14.82
N THR A 147 6.29 14.68 16.13
CA THR A 147 6.34 15.74 17.15
C THR A 147 7.48 16.74 16.91
N THR A 148 8.61 16.29 16.35
CA THR A 148 9.73 17.16 15.97
C THR A 148 9.35 18.17 14.88
N GLU A 149 8.49 17.79 13.94
CA GLU A 149 8.05 18.68 12.86
C GLU A 149 7.00 19.67 13.38
N ILE A 150 6.11 19.22 14.25
CA ILE A 150 5.15 20.09 14.96
C ILE A 150 5.90 21.15 15.76
N GLN A 151 6.97 20.76 16.47
CA GLN A 151 7.76 21.69 17.26
C GLN A 151 8.45 22.74 16.39
N LYS A 152 9.03 22.35 15.25
CA LYS A 152 9.66 23.29 14.31
C LYS A 152 8.67 24.34 13.81
N ARG A 153 7.44 23.93 13.46
CA ARG A 153 6.39 24.86 13.01
C ARG A 153 6.02 25.87 14.10
N LYS A 154 5.91 25.43 15.35
CA LYS A 154 5.63 26.31 16.49
C LYS A 154 6.73 27.34 16.72
N THR A 155 7.99 26.96 16.53
CA THR A 155 9.13 27.89 16.67
C THR A 155 9.34 28.81 15.47
N ALA A 156 8.84 28.44 14.28
CA ALA A 156 8.95 29.26 13.07
C ALA A 156 7.86 30.33 12.94
N SER A 157 6.77 30.20 13.71
CA SER A 157 5.65 31.15 13.78
C SER A 157 5.80 32.18 14.91
N LEU A 158 6.94 32.18 15.62
CA LEU A 158 7.33 33.15 16.67
C LEU A 158 8.44 34.05 16.14
#